data_AF-A0A2N7Q998-F1
#
_entry.id   AF-A0A2N7Q998-F1
#
_cell.length_a   1.000
_cell.length_b   1.000
_cell.length_c   1.000
_cell.angle_alpha   90.00
_cell.angle_beta   90.00
_cell.angle_gamma   90.00
#
_symmetry.space_group_name_H-M   'P 1'
#
loop_
_entity.id
_entity.type
_entity.pdbx_description
1 polymer ?
#
loop_
_entity_poly.entity_id
_entity_poly.type
_entity_poly.pdbx_seq_one_letter_code
_entity_poly.pdbx_strand_id
1 'polypeptide(L)'
;MRNPEEVKPAEKEARQAQEGGLKTEIKVEEHGFLPLPPEILKRLGASAGAAVHLIAEEDGRVIIEPNLHALRRLYIEPTSGCNLKCQTCIRNTWSEPFGFMSREVFEKLAGELTAFPFLQSIMLAGFGEPLFHPDIVWMVEKLKETLRVSVEITTNGTLLNEEMARELIRAGLDRLWVSFDGTSEKSFDDIRQGASFRLVLENVRRMKELAIGLEKPLAIGISFVVIKDNINELRNIEELIQAVGADRVLISNVLPYTEEMERQMLCLLALTCETFSNLPGKPQISLPRLDINYLTKEPIYHLLKGYQNLFMVNNTISAPTRSCRFIKDGTTFIRWDGQVAPCMALLHEHTTYLYGLERRIKPYFLGNLNQKSLAEIWASPEYHDFREKVYQFDFSPCHICGGCSYLESNEEDCFGNTFPVCGGCLWAQGVVQCP
;
A
#
# COMPACT_ATOMS: atom_id res chain seq x y z
N MET A 1 -10.13 -42.82 9.97
CA MET A 1 -11.21 -42.85 8.96
C MET A 1 -12.49 -42.42 9.65
N ARG A 2 -13.04 -41.25 9.29
CA ARG A 2 -14.37 -40.79 9.73
C ARG A 2 -15.32 -40.89 8.53
N ASN A 3 -16.55 -41.29 8.81
CA ASN A 3 -17.56 -41.76 7.86
C ASN A 3 -18.00 -40.64 6.88
N PRO A 4 -18.13 -40.88 5.55
CA PRO A 4 -18.34 -39.81 4.57
C PRO A 4 -19.79 -39.34 4.34
N GLU A 5 -20.80 -39.83 5.08
CA GLU A 5 -22.21 -39.68 4.69
C GLU A 5 -23.05 -38.64 5.46
N GLU A 6 -22.44 -37.73 6.24
CA GLU A 6 -23.19 -36.70 6.99
C GLU A 6 -22.89 -35.24 6.56
N VAL A 7 -22.72 -34.97 5.26
CA VAL A 7 -22.70 -33.58 4.76
C VAL A 7 -24.02 -33.25 4.09
N LYS A 8 -24.89 -32.55 4.85
CA LYS A 8 -26.17 -32.01 4.38
C LYS A 8 -25.94 -30.98 3.24
N PRO A 9 -26.90 -30.78 2.30
CA PRO A 9 -26.70 -29.96 1.10
C PRO A 9 -26.67 -28.44 1.32
N ALA A 10 -26.85 -27.94 2.55
CA ALA A 10 -27.03 -26.51 2.83
C ALA A 10 -25.72 -25.70 2.89
N GLU A 11 -24.55 -26.34 2.91
CA GLU A 11 -23.24 -25.64 3.01
C GLU A 11 -22.64 -25.25 1.65
N LYS A 12 -23.27 -25.59 0.53
CA LYS A 12 -22.72 -25.33 -0.81
C LYS A 12 -22.80 -23.85 -1.21
N GLU A 13 -23.80 -23.10 -0.74
CA GLU A 13 -23.97 -21.67 -1.03
C GLU A 13 -23.08 -20.78 -0.16
N ALA A 14 -22.76 -21.20 1.07
CA ALA A 14 -21.86 -20.44 1.95
C ALA A 14 -20.37 -20.60 1.60
N ARG A 15 -19.97 -21.71 0.96
CA ARG A 15 -18.57 -21.99 0.61
C ARG A 15 -18.05 -21.22 -0.61
N GLN A 16 -18.92 -20.70 -1.48
CA GLN A 16 -18.48 -19.91 -2.64
C GLN A 16 -18.02 -18.48 -2.29
N ALA A 17 -18.27 -18.01 -1.06
CA ALA A 17 -17.87 -16.67 -0.63
C ALA A 17 -16.41 -16.56 -0.13
N GLN A 18 -15.69 -17.68 0.03
CA GLN A 18 -14.33 -17.70 0.61
C GLN A 18 -13.17 -17.83 -0.40
N GLU A 19 -13.46 -17.97 -1.71
CA GLU A 19 -12.46 -17.88 -2.77
C GLU A 19 -12.70 -16.60 -3.56
N GLY A 20 -11.83 -15.59 -3.43
CA GLY A 20 -12.03 -14.22 -3.91
C GLY A 20 -12.07 -13.99 -5.43
N GLY A 21 -12.56 -14.93 -6.24
CA GLY A 21 -12.73 -14.80 -7.69
C GLY A 21 -14.19 -14.96 -8.12
N LEU A 22 -14.75 -13.97 -8.81
CA LEU A 22 -16.04 -14.15 -9.51
C LEU A 22 -15.76 -15.01 -10.75
N LYS A 23 -16.25 -16.26 -10.75
CA LYS A 23 -16.19 -17.14 -11.93
C LYS A 23 -17.54 -17.08 -12.62
N THR A 24 -17.58 -16.48 -13.81
CA THR A 24 -18.80 -16.42 -14.63
C THR A 24 -18.47 -16.78 -16.07
N GLU A 25 -19.39 -17.51 -16.71
CA GLU A 25 -19.32 -17.77 -18.15
C GLU A 25 -19.99 -16.61 -18.89
N ILE A 26 -19.32 -16.08 -19.92
CA ILE A 26 -19.84 -15.00 -20.78
C ILE A 26 -19.82 -15.51 -22.20
N LYS A 27 -20.93 -15.34 -22.92
CA LYS A 27 -21.01 -15.68 -24.34
C LYS A 27 -20.50 -14.51 -25.18
N VAL A 28 -19.66 -14.82 -26.16
CA VAL A 28 -19.25 -13.86 -27.19
C VAL A 28 -20.44 -13.64 -28.11
N GLU A 29 -20.86 -12.38 -28.24
CA GLU A 29 -21.92 -11.96 -29.16
C GLU A 29 -21.36 -11.77 -30.58
N GLU A 30 -22.22 -11.38 -31.53
CA GLU A 30 -21.79 -11.12 -32.89
C GLU A 30 -20.66 -10.08 -32.95
N HIS A 31 -19.76 -10.23 -33.93
CA HIS A 31 -18.60 -9.34 -34.13
C HIS A 31 -17.59 -9.32 -32.97
N GLY A 32 -17.61 -10.31 -32.07
CA GLY A 32 -16.60 -10.45 -31.00
C GLY A 32 -16.89 -9.61 -29.76
N PHE A 33 -18.11 -9.09 -29.61
CA PHE A 33 -18.50 -8.32 -28.43
C PHE A 33 -18.61 -9.21 -27.19
N LEU A 34 -17.99 -8.78 -26.09
CA LEU A 34 -17.99 -9.49 -24.80
C LEU A 34 -18.77 -8.65 -23.77
N PRO A 35 -20.04 -8.97 -23.50
CA PRO A 35 -20.85 -8.24 -22.53
C PRO A 35 -20.36 -8.52 -21.10
N LEU A 36 -19.61 -7.59 -20.53
CA LEU A 36 -19.15 -7.70 -19.15
C LEU A 36 -20.30 -7.40 -18.17
N PRO A 37 -20.59 -8.30 -17.19
CA PRO A 37 -21.60 -8.05 -16.17
C PRO A 37 -21.34 -6.76 -15.38
N PRO A 38 -22.40 -6.10 -14.87
CA PRO A 38 -22.27 -4.86 -14.08
C PRO A 38 -21.30 -4.96 -12.89
N GLU A 39 -21.23 -6.13 -12.26
CA GLU A 39 -20.31 -6.40 -11.16
C GLU A 39 -18.83 -6.37 -11.60
N ILE A 40 -18.53 -6.89 -12.79
CA ILE A 40 -17.19 -6.85 -13.38
C ILE A 40 -16.85 -5.41 -13.80
N LEU A 41 -17.78 -4.70 -14.45
CA LEU A 41 -17.59 -3.29 -14.80
C LEU A 41 -17.28 -2.42 -13.58
N LYS A 42 -17.99 -2.65 -12.46
CA LYS A 42 -17.71 -1.97 -11.19
C LYS A 42 -16.31 -2.28 -10.65
N ARG A 43 -15.87 -3.54 -10.70
CA ARG A 43 -14.50 -3.94 -10.31
C ARG A 43 -13.43 -3.34 -11.21
N LEU A 44 -13.71 -3.24 -12.51
CA LEU A 44 -12.85 -2.59 -13.48
C LEU A 44 -12.87 -1.05 -13.36
N GLY A 45 -13.80 -0.45 -12.62
CA GLY A 45 -13.96 1.00 -12.60
C GLY A 45 -14.34 1.56 -13.98
N ALA A 46 -15.07 0.77 -14.77
CA ALA A 46 -15.41 1.08 -16.13
C ALA A 46 -16.88 1.50 -16.23
N SER A 47 -17.12 2.64 -16.88
CA SER A 47 -18.43 3.09 -17.36
C SER A 47 -18.43 3.10 -18.90
N ALA A 48 -19.57 3.38 -19.51
CA ALA A 48 -19.63 3.54 -20.97
C ALA A 48 -18.58 4.56 -21.45
N GLY A 49 -17.77 4.16 -22.44
CA GLY A 49 -16.68 4.97 -22.99
C GLY A 49 -15.35 4.91 -22.21
N ALA A 50 -15.26 4.19 -21.09
CA ALA A 50 -14.01 4.00 -20.38
C ALA A 50 -13.05 3.09 -21.16
N ALA A 51 -11.77 3.45 -21.19
CA ALA A 51 -10.71 2.58 -21.69
C ALA A 51 -10.26 1.59 -20.60
N VAL A 52 -9.97 0.36 -20.99
CA VAL A 52 -9.35 -0.68 -20.14
C VAL A 52 -8.23 -1.34 -20.92
N HIS A 53 -7.21 -1.81 -20.20
CA HIS A 53 -6.08 -2.49 -20.82
C HIS A 53 -6.34 -3.99 -20.91
N LEU A 54 -6.00 -4.59 -22.06
CA LEU A 54 -6.07 -6.02 -22.31
C LEU A 54 -4.65 -6.55 -22.48
N ILE A 55 -4.27 -7.51 -21.65
CA ILE A 55 -2.98 -8.21 -21.73
C ILE A 55 -3.26 -9.63 -22.21
N ALA A 56 -2.72 -9.99 -23.37
CA ALA A 56 -2.75 -11.35 -23.87
C ALA A 56 -1.44 -12.06 -23.51
N GLU A 57 -1.53 -13.12 -22.70
CA GLU A 57 -0.40 -13.97 -22.32
C GLU A 57 -0.15 -15.05 -23.39
N GLU A 58 1.08 -15.55 -23.46
CA GLU A 58 1.47 -16.57 -24.45
C GLU A 58 0.69 -17.90 -24.32
N ASP A 59 0.15 -18.19 -23.13
CA ASP A 59 -0.64 -19.38 -22.87
C ASP A 59 -2.14 -19.23 -23.25
N GLY A 60 -2.49 -18.11 -23.89
CA GLY A 60 -3.84 -17.81 -24.36
C GLY A 60 -4.76 -17.17 -23.31
N ARG A 61 -4.26 -16.87 -22.10
CA ARG A 61 -5.02 -16.09 -21.11
C ARG A 61 -5.11 -14.62 -21.53
N VAL A 62 -6.27 -14.02 -21.30
CA VAL A 62 -6.49 -12.58 -21.46
C VAL A 62 -6.81 -11.98 -20.10
N ILE A 63 -5.98 -11.04 -19.66
CA ILE A 63 -6.18 -10.29 -18.42
C ILE A 63 -6.76 -8.93 -18.80
N ILE A 64 -7.92 -8.60 -18.24
CA ILE A 64 -8.49 -7.25 -18.32
C ILE A 64 -8.06 -6.50 -17.08
N GLU A 65 -7.22 -5.49 -17.26
CA GLU A 65 -6.83 -4.64 -16.14
C GLU A 65 -7.91 -3.58 -15.87
N PRO A 66 -8.10 -3.22 -14.58
CA PRO A 66 -8.64 -1.93 -14.17
C PRO A 66 -8.49 -0.73 -15.12
N ASN A 67 -9.56 0.06 -15.23
CA ASN A 67 -9.48 1.44 -15.71
C ASN A 67 -8.51 2.23 -14.82
N LEU A 68 -7.41 2.67 -15.43
CA LEU A 68 -6.33 3.44 -14.83
C LEU A 68 -6.81 4.77 -14.22
N HIS A 69 -7.83 5.37 -14.83
CA HIS A 69 -8.32 6.70 -14.46
C HIS A 69 -9.49 6.65 -13.46
N ALA A 70 -9.91 5.48 -13.02
CA ALA A 70 -10.89 5.34 -11.95
C ALA A 70 -10.19 5.53 -10.59
N LEU A 71 -10.54 6.58 -9.85
CA LEU A 71 -10.09 6.75 -8.46
C LEU A 71 -10.76 5.70 -7.58
N ARG A 72 -9.96 4.91 -6.86
CA ARG A 72 -10.43 3.81 -6.01
C ARG A 72 -9.93 3.88 -4.58
N ARG A 73 -8.76 4.48 -4.35
CA ARG A 73 -8.24 4.72 -3.00
C ARG A 73 -7.79 6.15 -2.84
N LEU A 74 -8.08 6.73 -1.69
CA LEU A 74 -7.66 8.07 -1.35
C LEU A 74 -6.87 8.04 -0.05
N TYR A 75 -5.65 8.57 -0.07
CA TYR A 75 -4.90 8.83 1.16
C TYR A 75 -5.03 10.30 1.51
N ILE A 76 -5.34 10.57 2.76
CA ILE A 76 -5.43 11.92 3.30
C ILE A 76 -4.48 11.95 4.49
N GLU A 77 -3.50 12.85 4.47
CA GLU A 77 -2.64 13.13 5.61
C GLU A 77 -3.32 14.17 6.50
N PRO A 78 -3.88 13.79 7.67
CA PRO A 78 -4.52 14.76 8.54
C PRO A 78 -3.49 15.72 9.14
N THR A 79 -2.32 15.19 9.48
CA THR A 79 -1.20 15.96 10.02
C THR A 79 0.12 15.29 9.70
N SER A 80 1.16 16.11 9.53
CA SER A 80 2.56 15.67 9.52
C SER A 80 3.20 15.73 10.92
N GLY A 81 2.46 16.19 11.93
CA GLY A 81 2.85 16.14 13.33
C GLY A 81 2.79 14.72 13.90
N CYS A 82 3.64 14.42 14.88
CA CYS A 82 3.67 13.12 15.54
C CYS A 82 4.32 13.25 16.91
N ASN A 83 3.85 12.46 17.86
CA ASN A 83 4.37 12.41 19.23
C ASN A 83 5.62 11.51 19.39
N LEU A 84 6.07 10.84 18.33
CA LEU A 84 7.23 9.94 18.33
C LEU A 84 8.37 10.44 17.43
N LYS A 85 9.56 9.89 17.66
CA LYS A 85 10.78 10.13 16.85
C LYS A 85 11.45 8.80 16.47
N CYS A 86 10.70 7.93 15.80
CA CYS A 86 11.17 6.58 15.47
C CYS A 86 12.49 6.62 14.66
N GLN A 87 13.36 5.64 14.91
CA GLN A 87 14.65 5.49 14.23
C GLN A 87 14.48 5.33 12.72
N THR A 88 13.42 4.68 12.24
CA THR A 88 13.18 4.41 10.81
C THR A 88 12.37 5.50 10.10
N CYS A 89 12.03 6.60 10.77
CA CYS A 89 11.12 7.60 10.23
C CYS A 89 11.83 8.58 9.28
N ILE A 90 11.32 8.69 8.05
CA ILE A 90 11.86 9.63 7.04
C ILE A 90 11.73 11.11 7.46
N ARG A 91 10.82 11.44 8.40
CA ARG A 91 10.65 12.81 8.94
C ARG A 91 11.92 13.36 9.58
N ASN A 92 12.88 12.50 9.92
CA ASN A 92 14.19 12.92 10.42
C ASN A 92 15.01 13.70 9.37
N THR A 93 14.67 13.65 8.07
CA THR A 93 15.32 14.46 7.03
C THR A 93 14.56 15.72 6.64
N TRP A 94 13.40 15.97 7.23
CA TRP A 94 12.52 17.04 6.77
C TRP A 94 13.01 18.40 7.25
N SER A 95 13.05 19.35 6.33
CA SER A 95 13.24 20.78 6.62
C SER A 95 11.94 21.57 6.53
N GLU A 96 10.81 20.91 6.26
CA GLU A 96 9.50 21.55 6.13
C GLU A 96 8.73 21.59 7.47
N PRO A 97 7.87 22.60 7.69
CA PRO A 97 7.09 22.69 8.92
C PRO A 97 6.04 21.59 9.00
N PHE A 98 5.77 21.11 10.21
CA PHE A 98 4.62 20.27 10.46
C PHE A 98 3.33 21.08 10.39
N GLY A 99 2.27 20.44 9.91
CA GLY A 99 0.97 21.08 9.74
C GLY A 99 -0.20 20.14 10.02
N PHE A 100 -1.38 20.73 10.07
CA PHE A 100 -2.65 20.10 10.40
C PHE A 100 -3.67 20.53 9.36
N MET A 101 -4.42 19.58 8.82
CA MET A 101 -5.46 19.86 7.85
C MET A 101 -6.60 20.62 8.52
N SER A 102 -6.92 21.79 7.98
CA SER A 102 -8.05 22.55 8.48
C SER A 102 -9.37 21.83 8.21
N ARG A 103 -10.35 22.03 9.09
CA ARG A 103 -11.71 21.52 8.86
C ARG A 103 -12.29 22.01 7.54
N GLU A 104 -12.04 23.26 7.15
CA GLU A 104 -12.52 23.84 5.89
C GLU A 104 -12.03 23.04 4.66
N VAL A 105 -10.74 22.73 4.61
CA VAL A 105 -10.16 21.93 3.51
C VAL A 105 -10.76 20.52 3.51
N PHE A 106 -10.89 19.90 4.68
CA PHE A 106 -11.44 18.56 4.81
C PHE A 106 -12.94 18.50 4.47
N GLU A 107 -13.75 19.48 4.90
CA GLU A 107 -15.18 19.58 4.57
C GLU A 107 -15.39 19.72 3.08
N LYS A 108 -14.62 20.60 2.43
CA LYS A 108 -14.65 20.77 0.97
C LYS A 108 -14.34 19.45 0.28
N LEU A 109 -13.23 18.81 0.67
CA LEU A 109 -12.82 17.52 0.13
C LEU A 109 -13.94 16.49 0.28
N ALA A 110 -14.44 16.27 1.50
CA ALA A 110 -15.46 15.28 1.79
C ALA A 110 -16.71 15.48 0.92
N GLY A 111 -17.18 16.73 0.76
CA GLY A 111 -18.35 17.06 -0.05
C GLY A 111 -18.19 16.77 -1.55
N GLU A 112 -16.96 16.74 -2.06
CA GLU A 112 -16.66 16.45 -3.47
C GLU A 112 -16.52 14.94 -3.76
N LEU A 113 -16.33 14.10 -2.74
CA LEU A 113 -15.99 12.69 -2.93
C LEU A 113 -17.12 11.86 -3.55
N THR A 114 -18.36 12.33 -3.50
CA THR A 114 -19.49 11.67 -4.17
C THR A 114 -19.34 11.64 -5.70
N ALA A 115 -18.45 12.47 -6.26
CA ALA A 115 -18.11 12.47 -7.68
C ALA A 115 -17.28 11.24 -8.12
N PHE A 116 -16.81 10.40 -7.19
CA PHE A 116 -15.98 9.23 -7.49
C PHE A 116 -16.75 7.91 -7.24
N PRO A 117 -17.54 7.42 -8.22
CA PRO A 117 -18.41 6.26 -8.04
C PRO A 117 -17.67 4.94 -7.81
N PHE A 118 -16.38 4.89 -8.11
CA PHE A 118 -15.53 3.72 -7.94
C PHE A 118 -14.60 3.80 -6.72
N LEU A 119 -14.71 4.86 -5.90
CA LEU A 119 -13.95 4.98 -4.65
C LEU A 119 -14.35 3.84 -3.70
N GLN A 120 -13.34 3.11 -3.20
CA GLN A 120 -13.53 1.91 -2.39
C GLN A 120 -13.10 2.15 -0.94
N SER A 121 -11.98 2.85 -0.75
CA SER A 121 -11.45 3.16 0.57
C SER A 121 -10.80 4.52 0.67
N ILE A 122 -10.80 5.06 1.88
CA ILE A 122 -10.10 6.28 2.28
C ILE A 122 -9.23 5.93 3.47
N MET A 123 -7.93 6.18 3.34
CA MET A 123 -6.94 5.98 4.39
C MET A 123 -6.53 7.33 4.96
N LEU A 124 -6.79 7.54 6.25
CA LEU A 124 -6.23 8.64 7.02
C LEU A 124 -4.84 8.21 7.49
N ALA A 125 -3.83 8.60 6.73
CA ALA A 125 -2.43 8.24 6.94
C ALA A 125 -1.50 9.26 6.29
N GLY A 126 -0.23 9.21 6.64
CA GLY A 126 0.82 10.04 6.09
C GLY A 126 2.13 9.64 6.75
N PHE A 127 3.06 10.58 6.86
CA PHE A 127 4.29 10.34 7.64
C PHE A 127 4.15 10.74 9.12
N GLY A 128 3.13 11.55 9.45
CA GLY A 128 2.78 11.91 10.82
C GLY A 128 1.98 10.84 11.58
N GLU A 129 1.39 11.23 12.70
CA GLU A 129 0.45 10.41 13.49
C GLU A 129 -0.97 10.97 13.35
N PRO A 130 -1.87 10.30 12.63
CA PRO A 130 -3.27 10.74 12.49
C PRO A 130 -3.98 11.00 13.81
N LEU A 131 -3.76 10.18 14.85
CA LEU A 131 -4.38 10.38 16.17
C LEU A 131 -3.85 11.61 16.93
N PHE A 132 -2.80 12.26 16.42
CA PHE A 132 -2.29 13.53 16.94
C PHE A 132 -3.09 14.73 16.42
N HIS A 133 -3.92 14.54 15.38
CA HIS A 133 -4.80 15.59 14.88
C HIS A 133 -6.02 15.76 15.80
N PRO A 134 -6.33 16.99 16.28
CA PRO A 134 -7.42 17.22 17.23
C PRO A 134 -8.80 16.82 16.68
N ASP A 135 -8.98 16.91 15.36
CA ASP A 135 -10.26 16.61 14.68
C ASP A 135 -10.32 15.22 14.04
N ILE A 136 -9.43 14.28 14.40
CA ILE A 136 -9.36 12.98 13.72
C ILE A 136 -10.68 12.19 13.78
N VAL A 137 -11.36 12.21 14.93
CA VAL A 137 -12.67 11.55 15.11
C VAL A 137 -13.71 12.18 14.20
N TRP A 138 -13.79 13.52 14.20
CA TRP A 138 -14.72 14.27 13.35
C TRP A 138 -14.46 14.01 11.85
N MET A 139 -13.19 13.87 11.44
CA MET A 139 -12.83 13.51 10.06
C MET A 139 -13.41 12.14 9.67
N VAL A 140 -13.31 11.13 10.56
CA VAL A 140 -13.92 9.81 10.33
C VAL A 140 -15.44 9.95 10.23
N GLU A 141 -16.09 10.60 11.19
CA GLU A 141 -17.54 10.82 11.18
C GLU A 141 -17.99 11.45 9.87
N LYS A 142 -17.32 12.53 9.45
CA LYS A 142 -17.65 13.28 8.24
C LYS A 142 -17.54 12.43 6.96
N LEU A 143 -16.53 11.57 6.87
CA LEU A 143 -16.39 10.65 5.74
C LEU A 143 -17.51 9.60 5.72
N LYS A 144 -17.86 9.04 6.87
CA LYS A 144 -18.91 8.02 7.00
C LYS A 144 -20.31 8.58 6.77
N GLU A 145 -20.56 9.84 7.09
CA GLU A 145 -21.80 10.56 6.74
C GLU A 145 -21.94 10.74 5.22
N THR A 146 -20.84 11.04 4.54
CA THR A 146 -20.87 11.44 3.13
C THR A 146 -20.84 10.24 2.19
N LEU A 147 -20.18 9.15 2.58
CA LEU A 147 -19.88 8.03 1.70
C LEU A 147 -20.05 6.68 2.40
N ARG A 148 -20.45 5.68 1.63
CA ARG A 148 -20.43 4.27 2.06
C ARG A 148 -19.15 3.57 1.60
N VAL A 149 -18.00 4.15 1.93
CA VAL A 149 -16.66 3.59 1.64
C VAL A 149 -16.00 3.10 2.93
N SER A 150 -14.95 2.27 2.78
CA SER A 150 -14.11 1.84 3.90
C SER A 150 -13.25 3.00 4.37
N VAL A 151 -13.30 3.36 5.64
CA VAL A 151 -12.42 4.37 6.26
C VAL A 151 -11.41 3.66 7.14
N GLU A 152 -10.14 3.93 6.89
CA GLU A 152 -9.00 3.28 7.54
C GLU A 152 -8.09 4.33 8.19
N ILE A 153 -7.47 4.00 9.32
CA ILE A 153 -6.45 4.83 9.97
C ILE A 153 -5.18 4.00 10.14
N THR A 154 -4.02 4.61 9.87
CA THR A 154 -2.74 4.09 10.38
C THR A 154 -2.32 4.84 11.63
N THR A 155 -1.88 4.13 12.67
CA THR A 155 -1.46 4.75 13.94
C THR A 155 -0.26 4.04 14.55
N ASN A 156 0.53 4.80 15.31
CA ASN A 156 1.52 4.29 16.24
C ASN A 156 0.90 3.68 17.52
N GLY A 157 -0.40 3.91 17.74
CA GLY A 157 -1.19 3.32 18.82
C GLY A 157 -0.98 3.89 20.22
N THR A 158 -0.04 4.82 20.41
CA THR A 158 0.27 5.40 21.74
C THR A 158 -0.82 6.34 22.25
N LEU A 159 -1.55 7.00 21.34
CA LEU A 159 -2.65 7.94 21.64
C LEU A 159 -4.03 7.26 21.64
N LEU A 160 -4.09 5.95 21.40
CA LEU A 160 -5.33 5.18 21.35
C LEU A 160 -5.82 4.79 22.76
N ASN A 161 -6.06 5.80 23.60
CA ASN A 161 -6.66 5.58 24.91
C ASN A 161 -8.14 5.11 24.79
N GLU A 162 -8.78 4.79 25.92
CA GLU A 162 -10.17 4.29 25.92
C GLU A 162 -11.15 5.25 25.24
N GLU A 163 -11.05 6.56 25.54
CA GLU A 163 -11.92 7.59 24.98
C GLU A 163 -11.77 7.67 23.46
N MET A 164 -10.54 7.79 22.95
CA MET A 164 -10.24 7.81 21.52
C MET A 164 -10.74 6.53 20.84
N ALA A 165 -10.54 5.36 21.45
CA ALA A 165 -11.02 4.09 20.91
C ALA A 165 -12.55 4.06 20.79
N ARG A 166 -13.29 4.49 21.83
CA ARG A 166 -14.76 4.57 21.80
C ARG A 166 -15.25 5.54 20.74
N GLU A 167 -14.63 6.70 20.63
CA GLU A 167 -15.02 7.73 19.67
C GLU A 167 -14.75 7.30 18.22
N LEU A 168 -13.63 6.65 17.92
CA LEU A 168 -13.36 6.10 16.59
C LEU A 168 -14.32 4.96 16.20
N ILE A 169 -14.67 4.10 17.16
CA ILE A 169 -15.69 3.06 16.95
C ILE A 169 -17.05 3.70 16.65
N ARG A 170 -17.45 4.69 17.47
CA ARG A 170 -18.72 5.44 17.28
C ARG A 170 -18.75 6.15 15.93
N ALA A 171 -17.63 6.71 15.50
CA ALA A 171 -17.47 7.38 14.21
C ALA A 171 -17.60 6.42 13.01
N GLY A 172 -17.52 5.11 13.23
CA GLY A 172 -17.68 4.09 12.19
C GLY A 172 -16.39 3.77 11.46
N LEU A 173 -15.24 3.86 12.12
CA LEU A 173 -13.95 3.40 11.59
C LEU A 173 -14.04 1.92 11.18
N ASP A 174 -13.61 1.59 9.96
CA ASP A 174 -13.70 0.22 9.45
C ASP A 174 -12.44 -0.59 9.71
N ARG A 175 -11.26 0.05 9.67
CA ARG A 175 -9.97 -0.60 9.87
C ARG A 175 -8.95 0.26 10.59
N LEU A 176 -8.24 -0.34 11.54
CA LEU A 176 -7.08 0.23 12.19
C LEU A 176 -5.81 -0.53 11.78
N TRP A 177 -4.86 0.15 11.18
CA TRP A 177 -3.50 -0.34 10.97
C TRP A 177 -2.60 0.15 12.10
N VAL A 178 -2.03 -0.77 12.85
CA VAL A 178 -1.15 -0.45 13.99
C VAL A 178 0.28 -0.79 13.64
N SER A 179 1.18 0.17 13.82
CA SER A 179 2.58 -0.03 13.55
C SER A 179 3.30 -0.75 14.70
N PHE A 180 3.78 -1.96 14.41
CA PHE A 180 4.66 -2.75 15.28
C PHE A 180 5.91 -3.10 14.51
N ASP A 181 7.05 -2.55 14.92
CA ASP A 181 8.37 -2.80 14.29
C ASP A 181 9.23 -3.76 15.14
N GLY A 182 8.58 -4.55 15.99
CA GLY A 182 9.18 -5.56 16.87
C GLY A 182 8.11 -6.42 17.54
N THR A 183 8.45 -7.66 17.92
CA THR A 183 7.56 -8.59 18.64
C THR A 183 7.84 -8.64 20.14
N SER A 184 8.93 -8.02 20.57
CA SER A 184 9.35 -7.86 21.97
C SER A 184 9.40 -6.38 22.37
N GLU A 185 9.23 -6.10 23.67
CA GLU A 185 9.38 -4.74 24.24
C GLU A 185 10.69 -4.10 23.84
N LYS A 186 11.81 -4.82 24.00
CA LYS A 186 13.13 -4.29 23.68
C LYS A 186 13.21 -3.86 22.20
N SER A 187 12.89 -4.77 21.27
CA SER A 187 13.01 -4.46 19.84
C SER A 187 12.07 -3.33 19.41
N PHE A 188 10.84 -3.32 19.93
CA PHE A 188 9.85 -2.31 19.57
C PHE A 188 10.22 -0.94 20.14
N ASP A 189 10.52 -0.86 21.44
CA ASP A 189 10.78 0.41 22.14
C ASP A 189 12.08 1.07 21.63
N ASP A 190 13.10 0.27 21.27
CA ASP A 190 14.37 0.76 20.70
C ASP A 190 14.14 1.45 19.34
N ILE A 191 13.37 0.82 18.44
CA ILE A 191 13.07 1.35 17.11
C ILE A 191 12.07 2.51 17.18
N ARG A 192 11.02 2.37 18.00
CA ARG A 192 9.92 3.32 18.13
C ARG A 192 10.09 4.22 19.37
N GLN A 193 11.19 4.95 19.39
CA GLN A 193 11.57 5.83 20.50
C GLN A 193 10.41 6.72 20.98
N GLY A 194 10.06 6.58 22.26
CA GLY A 194 8.94 7.27 22.90
C GLY A 194 7.63 6.46 22.97
N ALA A 195 7.58 5.27 22.38
CA ALA A 195 6.48 4.34 22.52
C ALA A 195 6.80 3.22 23.52
N SER A 196 5.76 2.52 23.99
CA SER A 196 5.88 1.32 24.80
C SER A 196 5.05 0.20 24.19
N PHE A 197 5.70 -0.92 23.87
CA PHE A 197 5.04 -2.10 23.30
C PHE A 197 3.83 -2.55 24.12
N ARG A 198 3.98 -2.62 25.45
CA ARG A 198 2.89 -3.03 26.37
C ARG A 198 1.69 -2.11 26.27
N LEU A 199 1.93 -0.79 26.31
CA LEU A 199 0.86 0.22 26.23
C LEU A 199 0.10 0.10 24.91
N VAL A 200 0.83 0.01 23.79
CA VAL A 200 0.20 -0.10 22.46
C VAL A 200 -0.61 -1.39 22.36
N LEU A 201 -0.06 -2.52 22.81
CA LEU A 201 -0.77 -3.79 22.82
C LEU A 201 -2.04 -3.75 23.70
N GLU A 202 -1.97 -3.13 24.87
CA GLU A 202 -3.13 -2.93 25.76
C GLU A 202 -4.19 -2.04 25.11
N ASN A 203 -3.79 -0.94 24.48
CA ASN A 203 -4.70 -0.02 23.78
C ASN A 203 -5.46 -0.73 22.65
N VAL A 204 -4.77 -1.55 21.85
CA VAL A 204 -5.39 -2.28 20.74
C VAL A 204 -6.32 -3.38 21.25
N ARG A 205 -5.92 -4.10 22.31
CA ARG A 205 -6.81 -5.09 22.97
C ARG A 205 -8.07 -4.44 23.52
N ARG A 206 -7.93 -3.30 24.20
CA ARG A 206 -9.06 -2.51 24.71
C ARG A 206 -10.01 -2.10 23.58
N MET A 207 -9.48 -1.57 22.47
CA MET A 207 -10.32 -1.20 21.33
C MET A 207 -11.08 -2.40 20.77
N LYS A 208 -10.43 -3.57 20.67
CA LYS A 208 -11.08 -4.81 20.21
C LYS A 208 -12.20 -5.25 21.16
N GLU A 209 -11.98 -5.17 22.47
CA GLU A 209 -12.99 -5.48 23.48
C GLU A 209 -14.20 -4.54 23.38
N LEU A 210 -13.96 -3.25 23.18
CA LEU A 210 -15.01 -2.24 22.97
C LEU A 210 -15.79 -2.45 21.68
N ALA A 211 -15.17 -3.06 20.66
CA ALA A 211 -15.78 -3.37 19.38
C ALA A 211 -16.60 -4.68 19.38
N ILE A 212 -16.63 -5.43 20.49
CA ILE A 212 -17.45 -6.64 20.60
C ILE A 212 -18.93 -6.28 20.51
N GLY A 213 -19.67 -6.98 19.65
CA GLY A 213 -21.11 -6.78 19.48
C GLY A 213 -21.50 -5.71 18.45
N LEU A 214 -20.54 -5.08 17.77
CA LEU A 214 -20.84 -4.25 16.60
C LEU A 214 -21.42 -5.09 15.46
N GLU A 215 -22.40 -4.54 14.74
CA GLU A 215 -22.98 -5.19 13.56
C GLU A 215 -21.93 -5.45 12.47
N LYS A 216 -20.98 -4.52 12.32
CA LYS A 216 -19.81 -4.66 11.45
C LYS A 216 -18.55 -4.71 12.32
N PRO A 217 -17.74 -5.79 12.25
CA PRO A 217 -16.52 -5.88 13.04
C PRO A 217 -15.48 -4.88 12.55
N LEU A 218 -14.85 -4.19 13.50
CA LEU A 218 -13.64 -3.39 13.26
C LEU A 218 -12.48 -4.34 12.89
N ALA A 219 -11.85 -4.11 11.74
CA ALA A 219 -10.70 -4.88 11.33
C ALA A 219 -9.39 -4.28 11.87
N ILE A 220 -8.42 -5.12 12.21
CA ILE A 220 -7.12 -4.69 12.74
C ILE A 220 -6.01 -5.29 11.88
N GLY A 221 -5.12 -4.45 11.38
CA GLY A 221 -3.92 -4.86 10.65
C GLY A 221 -2.64 -4.45 11.37
N ILE A 222 -1.56 -5.18 11.15
CA ILE A 222 -0.21 -4.82 11.59
C ILE A 222 0.57 -4.24 10.40
N SER A 223 1.25 -3.12 10.62
CA SER A 223 2.27 -2.61 9.70
C SER A 223 3.64 -2.75 10.37
N PHE A 224 4.60 -3.38 9.69
CA PHE A 224 5.92 -3.71 10.22
C PHE A 224 6.99 -3.25 9.23
N VAL A 225 7.90 -2.37 9.67
CA VAL A 225 9.10 -1.99 8.91
C VAL A 225 10.25 -2.90 9.31
N VAL A 226 10.75 -3.67 8.34
CA VAL A 226 11.81 -4.64 8.56
C VAL A 226 13.19 -4.08 8.22
N ILE A 227 14.13 -4.31 9.13
CA ILE A 227 15.55 -3.98 9.05
C ILE A 227 16.40 -5.18 9.51
N LYS A 228 17.72 -5.14 9.29
CA LYS A 228 18.63 -6.21 9.76
C LYS A 228 18.54 -6.45 11.26
N ASP A 229 18.34 -5.41 12.05
CA ASP A 229 18.29 -5.53 13.51
C ASP A 229 17.04 -6.26 14.01
N ASN A 230 15.89 -6.11 13.34
CA ASN A 230 14.61 -6.70 13.78
C ASN A 230 14.12 -7.88 12.93
N ILE A 231 14.81 -8.29 11.86
CA ILE A 231 14.36 -9.39 10.99
C ILE A 231 14.13 -10.70 11.75
N ASN A 232 14.89 -10.94 12.81
CA ASN A 232 14.75 -12.15 13.63
C ASN A 232 13.44 -12.17 14.43
N GLU A 233 12.82 -11.02 14.69
CA GLU A 233 11.53 -10.91 15.38
C GLU A 233 10.39 -11.50 14.54
N LEU A 234 10.53 -11.53 13.20
CA LEU A 234 9.51 -12.12 12.33
C LEU A 234 9.25 -13.62 12.61
N ARG A 235 10.19 -14.30 13.28
CA ARG A 235 9.99 -15.69 13.73
C ARG A 235 8.84 -15.82 14.73
N ASN A 236 8.55 -14.75 15.49
CA ASN A 236 7.50 -14.69 16.51
C ASN A 236 6.29 -13.86 16.04
N ILE A 237 6.19 -13.55 14.73
CA ILE A 237 5.11 -12.69 14.21
C ILE A 237 3.72 -13.28 14.48
N GLU A 238 3.60 -14.61 14.51
CA GLU A 238 2.34 -15.30 14.82
C GLU A 238 1.83 -14.98 16.24
N GLU A 239 2.72 -14.89 17.21
CA GLU A 239 2.36 -14.51 18.59
C GLU A 239 1.83 -13.08 18.64
N LEU A 240 2.49 -12.16 17.92
CA LEU A 240 2.03 -10.78 17.81
C LEU A 240 0.67 -10.68 17.10
N ILE A 241 0.49 -11.40 15.98
CA ILE A 241 -0.78 -11.47 15.24
C ILE A 241 -1.91 -11.91 16.16
N GLN A 242 -1.70 -12.97 16.94
CA GLN A 242 -2.70 -13.48 17.89
C GLN A 242 -2.96 -12.49 19.02
N ALA A 243 -1.90 -11.90 19.58
CA ALA A 243 -1.97 -10.97 20.70
C ALA A 243 -2.72 -9.67 20.36
N VAL A 244 -2.53 -9.17 19.13
CA VAL A 244 -3.23 -8.01 18.56
C VAL A 244 -4.63 -8.42 18.04
N GLY A 245 -4.76 -9.66 17.56
CA GLY A 245 -5.95 -10.13 16.86
C GLY A 245 -6.06 -9.59 15.43
N ALA A 246 -4.91 -9.45 14.75
CA ALA A 246 -4.85 -8.88 13.42
C ALA A 246 -5.30 -9.87 12.33
N ASP A 247 -6.02 -9.39 11.32
CA ASP A 247 -6.43 -10.17 10.14
C ASP A 247 -5.48 -9.98 8.95
N ARG A 248 -4.57 -9.00 9.03
CA ARG A 248 -3.59 -8.64 8.01
C ARG A 248 -2.26 -8.22 8.63
N VAL A 249 -1.18 -8.55 7.93
CA VAL A 249 0.16 -8.05 8.22
C VAL A 249 0.76 -7.50 6.94
N LEU A 250 1.23 -6.26 6.99
CA LEU A 250 2.03 -5.65 5.95
C LEU A 250 3.48 -5.54 6.45
N ILE A 251 4.41 -6.11 5.69
CA ILE A 251 5.84 -5.97 5.96
C ILE A 251 6.45 -5.11 4.86
N SER A 252 7.06 -3.99 5.22
CA SER A 252 7.75 -3.09 4.30
C SER A 252 9.24 -3.06 4.62
N ASN A 253 10.10 -2.92 3.60
CA ASN A 253 11.48 -2.53 3.87
C ASN A 253 11.52 -1.07 4.35
N VAL A 254 12.59 -0.72 5.04
CA VAL A 254 12.89 0.66 5.42
C VAL A 254 13.18 1.52 4.20
N LEU A 255 12.73 2.77 4.23
CA LEU A 255 13.19 3.81 3.30
C LEU A 255 14.50 4.39 3.87
N PRO A 256 15.66 4.08 3.28
CA PRO A 256 16.94 4.50 3.83
C PRO A 256 17.12 6.00 3.62
N TYR A 257 17.39 6.74 4.70
CA TYR A 257 17.60 8.18 4.64
C TYR A 257 18.96 8.63 5.21
N THR A 258 19.73 7.67 5.71
CA THR A 258 21.15 7.80 6.06
C THR A 258 21.90 6.59 5.54
N GLU A 259 23.23 6.70 5.45
CA GLU A 259 24.10 5.56 5.15
C GLU A 259 23.92 4.40 6.14
N GLU A 260 23.73 4.72 7.43
CA GLU A 260 23.45 3.71 8.46
C GLU A 260 22.14 2.95 8.17
N MET A 261 21.09 3.68 7.75
CA MET A 261 19.81 3.07 7.41
C MET A 261 19.89 2.23 6.13
N GLU A 262 20.70 2.65 5.15
CA GLU A 262 20.99 1.84 3.97
C GLU A 262 21.67 0.51 4.37
N ARG A 263 22.64 0.56 5.29
CA ARG A 263 23.29 -0.64 5.83
C ARG A 263 22.31 -1.55 6.56
N GLN A 264 21.18 -1.05 7.02
CA GLN A 264 20.09 -1.81 7.66
C GLN A 264 19.11 -2.45 6.65
N MET A 265 19.19 -2.12 5.36
CA MET A 265 18.31 -2.70 4.34
C MET A 265 18.56 -4.19 4.12
N LEU A 266 17.49 -4.92 3.82
CA LEU A 266 17.53 -6.35 3.52
C LEU A 266 17.54 -6.66 2.01
N CYS A 267 17.33 -5.66 1.16
CA CYS A 267 17.05 -5.84 -0.27
C CYS A 267 18.09 -5.24 -1.22
N LEU A 268 19.30 -4.89 -0.75
CA LEU A 268 20.35 -4.30 -1.63
C LEU A 268 20.70 -5.19 -2.83
N LEU A 269 20.72 -6.51 -2.65
CA LEU A 269 20.91 -7.45 -3.75
C LEU A 269 19.69 -7.50 -4.69
N ALA A 270 18.47 -7.38 -4.16
CA ALA A 270 17.27 -7.34 -4.99
C ALA A 270 17.18 -6.06 -5.83
N LEU A 271 17.78 -4.96 -5.37
CA LEU A 271 17.87 -3.69 -6.11
C LEU A 271 18.92 -3.72 -7.23
N THR A 272 20.03 -4.44 -7.04
CA THR A 272 21.10 -4.53 -8.06
C THR A 272 20.93 -5.69 -9.02
N CYS A 273 20.25 -6.75 -8.60
CA CYS A 273 19.92 -7.89 -9.44
C CYS A 273 18.56 -7.69 -10.11
N GLU A 274 18.55 -6.99 -11.25
CA GLU A 274 17.60 -7.38 -12.29
C GLU A 274 17.96 -8.82 -12.68
N THR A 275 17.31 -9.81 -12.08
CA THR A 275 17.34 -11.17 -12.62
C THR A 275 16.52 -11.22 -13.90
N PHE A 276 16.91 -10.45 -14.92
CA PHE A 276 16.40 -10.45 -16.30
C PHE A 276 14.96 -10.96 -16.40
N SER A 277 14.02 -10.12 -15.99
CA SER A 277 12.60 -10.39 -16.09
C SER A 277 12.26 -10.57 -17.57
N ASN A 278 11.68 -11.72 -17.94
CA ASN A 278 11.14 -11.98 -19.28
C ASN A 278 12.11 -11.84 -20.47
N LEU A 279 13.40 -12.17 -20.31
CA LEU A 279 14.22 -12.42 -21.50
C LEU A 279 13.74 -13.69 -22.23
N PRO A 280 13.59 -13.66 -23.56
CA PRO A 280 13.28 -14.84 -24.36
C PRO A 280 14.26 -15.99 -24.05
N GLY A 281 13.75 -17.17 -23.69
CA GLY A 281 14.56 -18.38 -23.51
C GLY A 281 14.88 -18.81 -22.07
N LYS A 282 14.38 -18.13 -21.03
CA LYS A 282 14.47 -18.65 -19.65
C LYS A 282 13.36 -19.66 -19.34
N PRO A 283 13.66 -20.79 -18.66
CA PRO A 283 12.65 -21.78 -18.32
C PRO A 283 11.72 -21.27 -17.20
N GLN A 284 10.42 -21.55 -17.34
CA GLN A 284 9.44 -21.39 -16.26
C GLN A 284 9.62 -22.53 -15.26
N ILE A 285 9.73 -22.20 -13.96
CA ILE A 285 9.87 -23.21 -12.90
C ILE A 285 8.56 -23.24 -12.09
N SER A 286 7.82 -24.34 -12.22
CA SER A 286 6.62 -24.59 -11.43
C SER A 286 6.95 -25.52 -10.26
N LEU A 287 6.67 -25.07 -9.03
CA LEU A 287 6.88 -25.87 -7.83
C LEU A 287 5.56 -26.50 -7.36
N PRO A 288 5.56 -27.80 -6.96
CA PRO A 288 4.42 -28.39 -6.27
C PRO A 288 4.29 -27.83 -4.85
N ARG A 289 3.19 -28.15 -4.16
CA ARG A 289 3.10 -27.88 -2.71
C ARG A 289 4.18 -28.69 -1.99
N LEU A 290 5.07 -27.99 -1.29
CA LEU A 290 6.13 -28.55 -0.48
C LEU A 290 6.03 -27.96 0.92
N ASP A 291 6.28 -28.79 1.94
CA ASP A 291 6.48 -28.26 3.29
C ASP A 291 7.76 -27.42 3.31
N ILE A 292 7.72 -26.23 3.89
CA ILE A 292 8.91 -25.41 4.13
C ILE A 292 9.48 -25.79 5.50
N ASN A 293 10.54 -26.58 5.51
CA ASN A 293 11.18 -27.10 6.71
C ASN A 293 12.71 -27.12 6.55
N TYR A 294 13.45 -27.67 7.52
CA TYR A 294 14.92 -27.68 7.49
C TYR A 294 15.52 -28.44 6.30
N LEU A 295 14.80 -29.38 5.69
CA LEU A 295 15.23 -30.12 4.50
C LEU A 295 15.00 -29.31 3.22
N THR A 296 13.90 -28.56 3.15
CA THR A 296 13.48 -27.86 1.92
C THR A 296 13.91 -26.40 1.89
N LYS A 297 14.24 -25.78 3.03
CA LYS A 297 14.61 -24.35 3.13
C LYS A 297 15.78 -23.96 2.23
N GLU A 298 16.88 -24.73 2.24
CA GLU A 298 18.10 -24.38 1.49
C GLU A 298 17.90 -24.58 -0.02
N PRO A 299 17.35 -25.72 -0.49
CA PRO A 299 17.03 -25.89 -1.91
C PRO A 299 16.08 -24.82 -2.46
N ILE A 300 15.03 -24.47 -1.70
CA ILE A 300 14.05 -23.44 -2.10
C ILE A 300 14.69 -22.06 -2.08
N TYR A 301 15.51 -21.74 -1.07
CA TYR A 301 16.28 -20.50 -1.03
C TYR A 301 17.16 -20.32 -2.28
N HIS A 302 17.87 -21.36 -2.69
CA HIS A 302 18.71 -21.31 -3.90
C HIS A 302 17.91 -21.12 -5.19
N LEU A 303 16.70 -21.68 -5.28
CA LEU A 303 15.79 -21.42 -6.39
C LEU A 303 15.30 -19.95 -6.39
N LEU A 304 14.85 -19.45 -5.24
CA LEU A 304 14.35 -18.08 -5.07
C LEU A 304 15.42 -17.02 -5.38
N LYS A 305 16.71 -17.31 -5.11
CA LYS A 305 17.83 -16.39 -5.36
C LYS A 305 18.13 -16.18 -6.86
N GLY A 306 17.61 -17.02 -7.76
CA GLY A 306 17.98 -17.02 -9.19
C GLY A 306 16.84 -16.85 -10.19
N TYR A 307 15.57 -17.00 -9.78
CA TYR A 307 14.44 -17.06 -10.71
C TYR A 307 13.26 -16.18 -10.25
N GLN A 308 12.89 -15.16 -11.04
CA GLN A 308 11.65 -14.40 -10.85
C GLN A 308 10.40 -15.07 -11.48
N ASN A 309 10.57 -16.18 -12.22
CA ASN A 309 9.49 -16.95 -12.85
C ASN A 309 9.15 -18.21 -12.04
N LEU A 310 9.18 -18.10 -10.71
CA LEU A 310 8.77 -19.15 -9.79
C LEU A 310 7.29 -18.99 -9.47
N PHE A 311 6.52 -20.02 -9.83
CA PHE A 311 5.09 -20.08 -9.57
C PHE A 311 4.82 -21.18 -8.54
N MET A 312 4.08 -20.83 -7.48
CA MET A 312 3.38 -21.83 -6.67
C MET A 312 2.02 -22.05 -7.30
N VAL A 313 1.88 -23.08 -8.15
CA VAL A 313 0.62 -23.45 -8.82
C VAL A 313 -0.17 -22.20 -9.29
N ASN A 314 0.38 -21.49 -10.28
CA ASN A 314 -0.17 -20.27 -10.89
C ASN A 314 -0.21 -18.99 -10.02
N ASN A 315 0.32 -19.00 -8.79
CA ASN A 315 0.56 -17.78 -8.02
C ASN A 315 2.02 -17.33 -8.16
N THR A 316 2.22 -16.06 -8.55
CA THR A 316 3.54 -15.43 -8.65
C THR A 316 4.15 -15.31 -7.25
N ILE A 317 5.35 -15.87 -7.05
CA ILE A 317 6.09 -15.77 -5.78
C ILE A 317 6.90 -14.47 -5.71
N SER A 318 7.21 -13.87 -6.86
CA SER A 318 7.99 -12.63 -6.99
C SER A 318 7.08 -11.40 -7.12
N ALA A 319 7.50 -10.29 -6.52
CA ALA A 319 6.87 -9.00 -6.77
C ALA A 319 7.30 -8.46 -8.16
N PRO A 320 6.38 -7.89 -8.96
CA PRO A 320 6.74 -7.25 -10.20
C PRO A 320 7.63 -6.03 -9.92
N THR A 321 8.82 -6.00 -10.52
CA THR A 321 9.69 -4.81 -10.55
C THR A 321 9.23 -3.87 -11.66
N ARG A 322 9.66 -2.60 -11.61
CA ARG A 322 9.29 -1.59 -12.62
C ARG A 322 7.76 -1.41 -12.79
N SER A 323 7.02 -1.44 -11.68
CA SER A 323 5.57 -1.27 -11.69
C SER A 323 5.10 -0.48 -10.47
N CYS A 324 4.33 0.59 -10.68
CA CYS A 324 3.80 1.40 -9.59
C CYS A 324 2.44 0.90 -9.11
N ARG A 325 2.38 0.39 -7.88
CA ARG A 325 1.12 -0.06 -7.26
C ARG A 325 0.11 1.07 -7.09
N PHE A 326 0.54 2.29 -6.74
CA PHE A 326 -0.38 3.43 -6.55
C PHE A 326 -1.18 3.75 -7.81
N ILE A 327 -0.53 3.65 -8.97
CA ILE A 327 -1.14 3.87 -10.27
C ILE A 327 -2.12 2.74 -10.61
N LYS A 328 -1.69 1.47 -10.46
CA LYS A 328 -2.55 0.30 -10.71
C LYS A 328 -3.76 0.21 -9.78
N ASP A 329 -3.58 0.64 -8.53
CA ASP A 329 -4.65 0.65 -7.52
C ASP A 329 -5.57 1.88 -7.66
N GLY A 330 -5.29 2.82 -8.58
CA GLY A 330 -6.09 4.04 -8.77
C GLY A 330 -6.08 4.91 -7.51
N THR A 331 -4.88 5.28 -7.05
CA THR A 331 -4.66 5.96 -5.77
C THR A 331 -4.17 7.40 -5.96
N THR A 332 -4.57 8.30 -5.07
CA THR A 332 -3.99 9.65 -4.92
C THR A 332 -3.80 10.01 -3.45
N PHE A 333 -2.96 11.02 -3.18
CA PHE A 333 -2.60 11.47 -1.85
C PHE A 333 -2.93 12.97 -1.69
N ILE A 334 -3.46 13.33 -0.52
CA ILE A 334 -3.77 14.71 -0.15
C ILE A 334 -2.96 15.04 1.09
N ARG A 335 -2.12 16.07 0.98
CA ARG A 335 -1.33 16.57 2.10
C ARG A 335 -2.17 17.46 3.01
N TRP A 336 -1.74 17.63 4.25
CA TRP A 336 -2.43 18.46 5.24
C TRP A 336 -2.75 19.90 4.78
N ASP A 337 -1.98 20.48 3.85
CA ASP A 337 -2.20 21.83 3.29
C ASP A 337 -3.11 21.85 2.05
N GLY A 338 -3.72 20.70 1.70
CA GLY A 338 -4.59 20.55 0.54
C GLY A 338 -3.85 20.31 -0.79
N GLN A 339 -2.52 20.18 -0.78
CA GLN A 339 -1.78 19.78 -1.99
C GLN A 339 -2.14 18.34 -2.39
N VAL A 340 -2.33 18.11 -3.70
CA VAL A 340 -2.67 16.80 -4.26
C VAL A 340 -1.44 16.21 -4.95
N ALA A 341 -0.92 15.12 -4.40
CA ALA A 341 0.22 14.39 -4.92
C ALA A 341 -0.19 13.02 -5.47
N PRO A 342 0.52 12.48 -6.47
CA PRO A 342 0.18 11.18 -7.05
C PRO A 342 0.57 9.98 -6.19
N CYS A 343 1.52 10.13 -5.28
CA CYS A 343 2.01 9.05 -4.45
C CYS A 343 2.64 9.54 -3.15
N MET A 344 2.77 8.63 -2.18
CA MET A 344 3.45 8.90 -0.92
C MET A 344 4.90 9.39 -1.12
N ALA A 345 5.59 8.85 -2.13
CA ALA A 345 6.98 9.21 -2.45
C ALA A 345 7.13 10.64 -2.98
N LEU A 346 6.06 11.30 -3.42
CA LEU A 346 6.11 12.66 -3.96
C LEU A 346 5.28 13.64 -3.11
N LEU A 347 4.83 13.20 -1.92
CA LEU A 347 4.01 14.01 -1.01
C LEU A 347 4.86 15.05 -0.25
N HIS A 348 6.09 14.68 0.09
CA HIS A 348 7.00 15.48 0.91
C HIS A 348 8.40 15.51 0.34
N GLU A 349 9.12 16.59 0.62
CA GLU A 349 10.55 16.63 0.33
C GLU A 349 11.29 15.73 1.32
N HIS A 350 12.14 14.85 0.81
CA HIS A 350 12.95 14.00 1.67
C HIS A 350 14.22 13.54 0.97
N THR A 351 15.16 13.07 1.76
CA THR A 351 16.41 12.49 1.27
C THR A 351 16.37 10.99 1.44
N THR A 352 16.73 10.27 0.38
CA THR A 352 16.96 8.84 0.41
C THR A 352 18.44 8.55 0.16
N TYR A 353 18.92 7.40 0.62
CA TYR A 353 20.32 7.02 0.49
C TYR A 353 20.43 5.62 -0.12
N LEU A 354 21.09 5.51 -1.26
CA LEU A 354 21.25 4.25 -1.99
C LEU A 354 22.61 4.21 -2.71
N TYR A 355 23.32 3.09 -2.59
CA TYR A 355 24.66 2.84 -3.09
C TYR A 355 25.73 3.81 -2.59
N GLY A 356 25.63 4.28 -1.35
CA GLY A 356 26.54 5.33 -0.89
C GLY A 356 26.24 6.72 -1.48
N LEU A 357 25.15 6.87 -2.22
CA LEU A 357 24.75 8.14 -2.85
C LEU A 357 23.51 8.71 -2.17
N GLU A 358 23.58 10.01 -1.91
CA GLU A 358 22.45 10.79 -1.47
C GLU A 358 21.55 11.11 -2.68
N ARG A 359 20.25 10.88 -2.51
CA ARG A 359 19.21 11.23 -3.48
C ARG A 359 18.14 12.08 -2.84
N ARG A 360 18.01 13.32 -3.31
CA ARG A 360 16.97 14.25 -2.87
C ARG A 360 15.70 14.10 -3.69
N ILE A 361 14.59 13.80 -3.03
CA ILE A 361 13.28 13.66 -3.64
C ILE A 361 12.50 14.95 -3.43
N LYS A 362 12.23 15.67 -4.53
CA LYS A 362 11.35 16.83 -4.53
C LYS A 362 9.88 16.41 -4.59
N PRO A 363 8.98 17.07 -3.86
CA PRO A 363 7.56 16.79 -3.93
C PRO A 363 6.98 17.24 -5.27
N TYR A 364 5.97 16.52 -5.76
CA TYR A 364 5.28 16.84 -7.01
C TYR A 364 3.77 16.91 -6.77
N PHE A 365 3.19 18.08 -7.04
CA PHE A 365 1.78 18.36 -6.83
C PHE A 365 1.11 18.66 -8.16
N LEU A 366 -0.01 17.98 -8.41
CA LEU A 366 -0.81 18.11 -9.63
C LEU A 366 -2.00 19.07 -9.43
N GLY A 367 -2.15 19.61 -8.23
CA GLY A 367 -3.15 20.61 -7.90
C GLY A 367 -3.24 20.87 -6.40
N ASN A 368 -4.10 21.82 -6.04
CA ASN A 368 -4.36 22.19 -4.65
C ASN A 368 -5.87 22.36 -4.42
N LEU A 369 -6.39 21.72 -3.37
CA LEU A 369 -7.80 21.72 -3.01
C LEU A 369 -8.33 23.10 -2.61
N ASN A 370 -7.47 24.04 -2.23
CA ASN A 370 -7.88 25.43 -1.98
C ASN A 370 -8.23 26.17 -3.28
N GLN A 371 -7.81 25.65 -4.45
CA GLN A 371 -7.97 26.31 -5.75
C GLN A 371 -8.95 25.57 -6.67
N LYS A 372 -8.87 24.24 -6.73
CA LYS A 372 -9.68 23.40 -7.62
C LYS A 372 -10.27 22.24 -6.84
N SER A 373 -11.38 21.69 -7.32
CA SER A 373 -11.94 20.46 -6.75
C SER A 373 -11.02 19.27 -7.03
N LEU A 374 -11.11 18.21 -6.22
CA LEU A 374 -10.35 16.98 -6.47
C LEU A 374 -10.74 16.35 -7.82
N ALA A 375 -12.01 16.46 -8.22
CA ALA A 375 -12.48 15.94 -9.50
C ALA A 375 -11.82 16.65 -10.69
N GLU A 376 -11.69 17.97 -10.66
CA GLU A 376 -11.00 18.75 -11.69
C GLU A 376 -9.50 18.41 -11.75
N ILE A 377 -8.86 18.24 -10.59
CA ILE A 377 -7.43 17.89 -10.51
C ILE A 377 -7.21 16.48 -11.08
N TRP A 378 -8.02 15.50 -10.66
CA TRP A 378 -7.93 14.10 -11.11
C TRP A 378 -8.25 13.91 -12.58
N ALA A 379 -9.14 14.73 -13.15
CA ALA A 379 -9.49 14.71 -14.57
C ALA A 379 -8.57 15.57 -15.45
N SER A 380 -7.61 16.29 -14.86
CA SER A 380 -6.71 17.17 -15.62
C SER A 380 -5.86 16.38 -16.62
N PRO A 381 -5.55 16.97 -17.80
CA PRO A 381 -4.64 16.34 -18.77
C PRO A 381 -3.29 15.99 -18.16
N GLU A 382 -2.73 16.88 -17.33
CA GLU A 382 -1.44 16.65 -16.66
C GLU A 382 -1.45 15.39 -15.77
N TYR A 383 -2.50 15.20 -14.95
CA TYR A 383 -2.60 14.01 -14.11
C TYR A 383 -2.98 12.76 -14.91
N HIS A 384 -3.76 12.91 -15.98
CA HIS A 384 -4.00 11.83 -16.92
C HIS A 384 -2.70 11.32 -17.54
N ASP A 385 -1.91 12.21 -18.13
CA ASP A 385 -0.65 11.91 -18.80
C ASP A 385 0.40 11.35 -17.83
N PHE A 386 0.44 11.87 -16.60
CA PHE A 386 1.29 11.32 -15.55
C PHE A 386 0.97 9.85 -15.25
N ARG A 387 -0.32 9.50 -15.12
CA ARG A 387 -0.74 8.12 -14.85
C ARG A 387 -0.38 7.18 -16.00
N GLU A 388 -0.61 7.61 -17.24
CA GLU A 388 -0.25 6.84 -18.44
C GLU A 388 1.27 6.61 -18.52
N LYS A 389 2.07 7.67 -18.34
CA LYS A 389 3.53 7.58 -18.35
C LYS A 389 4.05 6.59 -17.30
N VAL A 390 3.52 6.64 -16.08
CA VAL A 390 3.96 5.77 -14.99
C VAL A 390 3.43 4.35 -15.14
N TYR A 391 2.27 4.17 -15.76
CA TYR A 391 1.74 2.86 -16.11
C TYR A 391 2.63 2.13 -17.12
N GLN A 392 3.08 2.81 -18.18
CA GLN A 392 4.04 2.26 -19.14
C GLN A 392 5.44 2.05 -18.53
N PHE A 393 5.77 2.83 -17.48
CA PHE A 393 7.02 2.77 -16.73
C PHE A 393 8.28 2.91 -17.61
N ASP A 394 8.22 3.82 -18.58
CA ASP A 394 9.35 4.15 -19.46
C ASP A 394 10.34 5.12 -18.79
N PHE A 395 10.88 4.69 -17.65
CA PHE A 395 11.92 5.40 -16.90
C PHE A 395 13.24 4.62 -16.91
N SER A 396 14.34 5.34 -16.86
CA SER A 396 15.66 4.71 -16.73
C SER A 396 15.74 3.88 -15.44
N PRO A 397 16.36 2.67 -15.44
CA PRO A 397 16.56 1.86 -14.23
C PRO A 397 17.65 2.45 -13.33
N CYS A 398 17.42 3.65 -12.81
CA CYS A 398 18.34 4.42 -11.98
C CYS A 398 18.85 3.65 -10.75
N HIS A 399 18.01 2.81 -10.17
CA HIS A 399 18.36 1.96 -9.04
C HIS A 399 19.32 0.81 -9.41
N ILE A 400 19.69 0.60 -10.67
CA ILE A 400 20.63 -0.46 -11.09
C ILE A 400 22.01 0.11 -11.39
N CYS A 401 22.06 1.23 -12.11
CA CYS A 401 23.32 1.79 -12.60
C CYS A 401 24.16 2.45 -11.49
N GLY A 402 23.51 2.98 -10.44
CA GLY A 402 24.14 3.36 -9.17
C GLY A 402 25.30 4.37 -9.20
N GLY A 403 25.59 5.04 -10.33
CA GLY A 403 26.88 5.74 -10.51
C GLY A 403 26.87 6.99 -11.39
N CYS A 404 25.77 7.75 -11.46
CA CYS A 404 25.73 9.03 -12.18
C CYS A 404 24.95 10.12 -11.45
N SER A 405 25.16 11.38 -11.84
CA SER A 405 24.53 12.56 -11.23
C SER A 405 23.01 12.59 -11.37
N TYR A 406 22.44 11.93 -12.39
CA TYR A 406 20.98 11.79 -12.54
C TYR A 406 20.31 11.00 -11.38
N LEU A 407 21.11 10.33 -10.53
CA LEU A 407 20.59 9.65 -9.33
C LEU A 407 20.41 10.58 -8.14
N GLU A 408 21.05 11.74 -8.14
CA GLU A 408 21.07 12.66 -6.99
C GLU A 408 19.71 13.33 -6.76
N SER A 409 18.82 13.35 -7.76
CA SER A 409 17.46 13.86 -7.61
C SER A 409 16.40 13.08 -8.41
N ASN A 410 15.14 13.47 -8.27
CA ASN A 410 14.03 12.95 -9.08
C ASN A 410 13.64 13.89 -10.24
N GLU A 411 14.56 14.73 -10.72
CA GLU A 411 14.26 15.77 -11.71
C GLU A 411 14.45 15.35 -13.16
N GLU A 412 15.37 14.46 -13.45
CA GLU A 412 15.63 13.98 -14.81
C GLU A 412 16.29 12.60 -14.82
N ASP A 413 16.18 11.89 -15.94
CA ASP A 413 16.86 10.60 -16.15
C ASP A 413 17.57 10.54 -17.52
N CYS A 414 18.38 9.50 -17.72
CA CYS A 414 19.18 9.36 -18.93
C CYS A 414 18.37 8.93 -20.17
N PHE A 415 17.07 8.65 -20.02
CA PHE A 415 16.16 8.44 -21.16
C PHE A 415 15.57 9.76 -21.65
N GLY A 416 15.89 10.89 -20.99
CA GLY A 416 15.40 12.21 -21.33
C GLY A 416 14.06 12.54 -20.68
N ASN A 417 13.62 11.74 -19.68
CA ASN A 417 12.45 12.11 -18.91
C ASN A 417 12.77 13.31 -18.02
N THR A 418 11.80 14.20 -17.90
CA THR A 418 11.83 15.34 -16.98
C THR A 418 10.98 15.08 -15.75
N PHE A 419 11.06 16.02 -14.81
CA PHE A 419 10.47 15.95 -13.48
C PHE A 419 8.96 15.67 -13.51
N PRO A 420 8.47 14.74 -12.67
CA PRO A 420 9.24 13.83 -11.81
C PRO A 420 9.66 12.53 -12.53
N VAL A 421 10.85 12.02 -12.21
CA VAL A 421 11.31 10.69 -12.68
C VAL A 421 11.11 9.60 -11.63
N CYS A 422 10.56 8.45 -12.03
CA CYS A 422 10.19 7.35 -11.12
C CYS A 422 11.15 6.15 -11.17
N GLY A 423 12.18 6.17 -12.02
CA GLY A 423 13.03 5.02 -12.31
C GLY A 423 13.84 4.48 -11.13
N GLY A 424 14.12 5.30 -10.11
CA GLY A 424 14.75 4.88 -8.85
C GLY A 424 13.81 4.85 -7.65
N CYS A 425 12.50 4.92 -7.85
CA CYS A 425 11.52 4.91 -6.77
C CYS A 425 11.43 3.51 -6.12
N LEU A 426 11.69 3.41 -4.83
CA LEU A 426 11.66 2.14 -4.09
C LEU A 426 10.26 1.52 -3.96
N TRP A 427 9.20 2.32 -4.03
CA TRP A 427 7.82 1.79 -4.12
C TRP A 427 7.55 1.12 -5.46
N ALA A 428 8.03 1.72 -6.56
CA ALA A 428 7.85 1.15 -7.91
C ALA A 428 8.72 -0.09 -8.16
N GLN A 429 9.73 -0.32 -7.32
CA GLN A 429 10.49 -1.58 -7.28
C GLN A 429 9.91 -2.62 -6.31
N GLY A 430 8.79 -2.31 -5.65
CA GLY A 430 8.16 -3.23 -4.68
C GLY A 430 8.92 -3.41 -3.37
N VAL A 431 9.94 -2.57 -3.11
CA VAL A 431 10.77 -2.62 -1.90
C VAL A 431 10.04 -2.03 -0.70
N VAL A 432 9.46 -0.84 -0.88
CA VAL A 432 8.66 -0.16 0.14
C VAL A 432 7.19 -0.38 -0.16
N GLN A 433 6.39 -0.67 0.88
CA GLN A 433 4.97 -0.92 0.75
C GLN A 433 4.17 -0.03 1.71
N CYS A 434 3.01 0.42 1.24
CA CYS A 434 2.01 1.10 2.07
C CYS A 434 0.75 0.22 2.17
N PRO A 435 0.03 0.22 3.32
CA PRO A 435 -1.15 -0.63 3.52
C PRO A 435 -2.28 -0.29 2.56
#